data_AF-A0A545SG12-F1
#
_entry.id   AF-A0A545SG12-F1
#
_cell.length_a   1.000
_cell.length_b   1.000
_cell.length_c   1.000
_cell.angle_alpha   90.00
_cell.angle_beta   90.00
_cell.angle_gamma   90.00
#
_symmetry.space_group_name_H-M   'P 1'
#
loop_
_entity.id
_entity.type
_entity.pdbx_description
1 polymer ?
#
loop_
_entity_poly.entity_id
_entity_poly.type
_entity_poly.pdbx_seq_one_letter_code
_entity_poly.pdbx_strand_id
1 'polypeptide(L)'
;MKKLILVSIASLLLSSTYANAEWVKPTRSVCTSNGGKLAKGGICEANWQNAKNICQASGARLPTIDELRKVITSCGGVVNESSNNINDPDYQSCYQRRGFRDKDWYWSSTEYNNNSSSAWGVNFNGGKGTWGSKSDQNYALCVRGQ
;
A
#
# COMPACT_ATOMS: atom_id res chain seq x y z
N MET A 1 16.02 -35.68 -52.44
CA MET A 1 16.54 -34.44 -51.82
C MET A 1 15.39 -33.65 -51.22
N LYS A 2 15.21 -33.68 -49.89
CA LYS A 2 14.31 -32.77 -49.17
C LYS A 2 15.16 -32.06 -48.12
N LYS A 3 15.35 -30.75 -48.29
CA LYS A 3 16.02 -29.87 -47.33
C LYS A 3 15.08 -29.71 -46.13
N LEU A 4 15.49 -30.20 -44.97
CA LEU A 4 14.83 -29.89 -43.70
C LEU A 4 15.41 -28.55 -43.22
N ILE A 5 14.58 -27.50 -43.17
CA ILE A 5 14.96 -26.20 -42.61
C ILE A 5 14.77 -26.30 -41.09
N LEU A 6 15.87 -26.09 -40.36
CA LEU A 6 15.93 -25.92 -38.92
C LEU A 6 15.13 -24.67 -38.52
N VAL A 7 14.10 -24.84 -37.69
CA VAL A 7 13.54 -23.72 -36.93
C VAL A 7 14.12 -23.81 -35.54
N SER A 8 15.10 -22.92 -35.27
CA SER A 8 15.64 -22.71 -33.93
C SER A 8 14.52 -22.16 -33.05
N ILE A 9 14.04 -22.96 -32.11
CA ILE A 9 13.11 -22.52 -31.08
C ILE A 9 13.95 -21.68 -30.12
N ALA A 10 14.04 -20.38 -30.40
CA ALA A 10 14.52 -19.42 -29.43
C ALA A 10 13.54 -19.47 -28.24
N SER A 11 13.95 -20.18 -27.18
CA SER A 11 13.23 -20.26 -25.92
C SER A 11 12.96 -18.84 -25.43
N LEU A 12 11.69 -18.41 -25.54
CA LEU A 12 11.21 -17.20 -24.91
C LEU A 12 11.37 -17.40 -23.40
N LEU A 13 12.46 -16.89 -22.84
CA LEU A 13 12.54 -16.63 -21.41
C LEU A 13 11.53 -15.52 -21.13
N LEU A 14 10.29 -15.93 -20.82
CA LEU A 14 9.34 -15.12 -20.06
C LEU A 14 10.01 -14.83 -18.73
N SER A 15 10.87 -13.81 -18.73
CA SER A 15 11.34 -13.18 -17.51
C SER A 15 10.08 -12.59 -16.92
N SER A 16 9.46 -13.31 -15.98
CA SER A 16 8.48 -12.71 -15.09
C SER A 16 9.25 -11.62 -14.35
N THR A 17 9.20 -10.41 -14.89
CA THR A 17 9.49 -9.23 -14.09
C THR A 17 8.46 -9.31 -12.99
N TYR A 18 8.89 -9.84 -11.84
CA TYR A 18 8.20 -9.60 -10.58
C TYR A 18 8.02 -8.09 -10.58
N ALA A 19 6.80 -7.63 -10.81
CA ALA A 19 6.45 -6.24 -10.69
C ALA A 19 7.13 -5.78 -9.41
N ASN A 20 8.10 -4.88 -9.51
CA ASN A 20 8.79 -4.33 -8.36
C ASN A 20 7.69 -3.83 -7.44
N ALA A 21 7.37 -4.59 -6.39
CA ALA A 21 6.10 -4.43 -5.68
C ALA A 21 5.99 -2.97 -5.24
N GLU A 22 5.08 -2.21 -5.86
CA GLU A 22 4.94 -0.76 -5.72
C GLU A 22 4.98 -0.34 -4.24
N TRP A 23 4.41 -1.21 -3.41
CA TRP A 23 4.29 -1.10 -1.96
C TRP A 23 5.45 -1.77 -1.23
N VAL A 24 6.08 -1.01 -0.35
CA VAL A 24 7.19 -1.43 0.51
C VAL A 24 6.67 -1.61 1.93
N LYS A 25 6.78 -2.83 2.43
CA LYS A 25 6.52 -3.17 3.83
C LYS A 25 7.80 -2.96 4.63
N PRO A 26 7.86 -2.01 5.59
CA PRO A 26 9.05 -1.82 6.41
C PRO A 26 9.47 -3.10 7.14
N THR A 27 10.77 -3.33 7.27
CA THR A 27 11.27 -4.47 8.07
C THR A 27 11.00 -4.22 9.55
N ARG A 28 11.06 -5.30 10.36
CA ARG A 28 10.96 -5.18 11.82
C ARG A 28 11.93 -4.16 12.39
N SER A 29 13.20 -4.23 11.97
CA SER A 29 14.25 -3.34 12.45
C SER A 29 13.96 -1.90 12.08
N VAL A 30 13.59 -1.62 10.83
CA VAL A 30 13.29 -0.23 10.42
C VAL A 30 12.07 0.30 11.17
N CYS A 31 11.03 -0.50 11.34
CA CYS A 31 9.84 -0.14 12.10
C CYS A 31 10.17 0.27 13.54
N THR A 32 10.84 -0.62 14.29
CA THR A 32 11.09 -0.39 15.72
C THR A 32 12.14 0.69 15.98
N SER A 33 13.17 0.81 15.12
CA SER A 33 14.21 1.84 15.26
C SER A 33 13.71 3.25 14.96
N ASN A 34 12.56 3.39 14.29
CA ASN A 34 11.98 4.69 13.93
C ASN A 34 10.65 4.96 14.67
N GLY A 35 10.50 4.39 15.88
CA GLY A 35 9.39 4.70 16.78
C GLY A 35 8.04 4.09 16.39
N GLY A 36 8.04 3.05 15.55
CA GLY A 36 6.88 2.21 15.29
C GLY A 36 6.89 0.93 16.12
N LYS A 37 5.77 0.21 16.05
CA LYS A 37 5.60 -1.15 16.60
C LYS A 37 5.05 -2.06 15.50
N LEU A 38 5.40 -3.35 15.54
CA LEU A 38 4.79 -4.30 14.62
C LEU A 38 3.42 -4.73 15.14
N ALA A 39 2.37 -4.44 14.36
CA ALA A 39 1.04 -4.98 14.59
C ALA A 39 0.94 -6.45 14.13
N LYS A 40 -0.21 -7.07 14.41
CA LYS A 40 -0.48 -8.44 13.97
C LYS A 40 -0.33 -8.56 12.45
N GLY A 41 0.47 -9.52 12.01
CA GLY A 41 0.82 -9.71 10.60
C GLY A 41 1.97 -8.85 10.08
N GLY A 42 2.70 -8.21 10.99
CA GLY A 42 3.99 -7.59 10.71
C GLY A 42 3.90 -6.29 9.94
N ILE A 43 2.75 -5.62 9.90
CA ILE A 43 2.67 -4.25 9.39
C ILE A 43 3.14 -3.30 10.48
N CYS A 44 3.91 -2.29 10.10
CA CYS A 44 4.39 -1.29 11.03
C CYS A 44 3.28 -0.31 11.37
N GLU A 45 3.02 -0.10 12.65
CA GLU A 45 2.06 0.85 13.19
C GLU A 45 2.83 1.96 13.91
N ALA A 46 2.50 3.22 13.62
CA ALA A 46 3.18 4.36 14.19
C ALA A 46 2.29 5.62 14.15
N ASN A 47 2.69 6.65 14.89
CA ASN A 47 2.17 8.00 14.67
C ASN A 47 2.60 8.53 13.29
N TRP A 48 1.96 9.60 12.83
CA TRP A 48 2.14 10.08 11.47
C TRP A 48 3.58 10.50 11.15
N GLN A 49 4.26 11.18 12.08
CA GLN A 49 5.64 11.61 11.88
C GLN A 49 6.60 10.42 11.84
N ASN A 50 6.43 9.46 12.75
CA ASN A 50 7.22 8.23 12.77
C ASN A 50 6.96 7.41 11.50
N ALA A 51 5.71 7.33 11.01
CA ALA A 51 5.38 6.65 9.75
C ALA A 51 6.15 7.24 8.56
N LYS A 52 6.31 8.57 8.49
CA LYS A 52 7.16 9.23 7.47
C LYS A 52 8.62 8.79 7.62
N ASN A 53 9.17 8.85 8.83
CA ASN A 53 10.55 8.46 9.12
C ASN A 53 10.82 6.98 8.77
N ILE A 54 9.89 6.09 9.14
CA ILE A 54 9.92 4.65 8.82
C ILE A 54 10.00 4.42 7.31
N CYS A 55 9.16 5.13 6.54
CA CYS A 55 9.18 4.99 5.09
C CYS A 55 10.46 5.54 4.46
N GLN A 56 10.95 6.69 4.94
CA GLN A 56 12.22 7.25 4.49
C GLN A 56 13.40 6.32 4.78
N ALA A 57 13.47 5.75 5.99
CA ALA A 57 14.47 4.75 6.38
C ALA A 57 14.35 3.44 5.58
N SER A 58 13.19 3.18 4.97
CA SER A 58 12.98 2.06 4.05
C SER A 58 13.40 2.39 2.60
N GLY A 59 14.00 3.56 2.34
CA GLY A 59 14.33 4.02 0.98
C GLY A 59 13.08 4.35 0.15
N ALA A 60 11.97 4.69 0.81
CA ALA A 60 10.67 4.92 0.21
C ALA A 60 10.02 6.18 0.81
N ARG A 61 8.75 6.42 0.52
CA ARG A 61 7.96 7.47 1.18
C ARG A 61 6.60 6.96 1.60
N LEU A 62 5.97 7.71 2.49
CA LEU A 62 4.56 7.53 2.80
C LEU A 62 3.73 7.94 1.55
N PRO A 63 2.68 7.19 1.18
CA PRO A 63 1.88 7.48 -0.02
C PRO A 63 1.00 8.71 0.16
N THR A 64 0.68 9.41 -0.93
CA THR A 64 -0.34 10.46 -0.92
C THR A 64 -1.74 9.86 -0.79
N ILE A 65 -2.73 10.68 -0.45
CA ILE A 65 -4.11 10.21 -0.30
C ILE A 65 -4.66 9.73 -1.66
N ASP A 66 -4.22 10.35 -2.75
CA ASP A 66 -4.64 9.99 -4.10
C ASP A 66 -4.05 8.66 -4.55
N GLU A 67 -2.82 8.34 -4.16
CA GLU A 67 -2.23 7.01 -4.40
C GLU A 67 -3.01 5.92 -3.67
N LEU A 68 -3.36 6.15 -2.40
CA LEU A 68 -4.18 5.19 -1.64
C LEU A 68 -5.60 5.05 -2.23
N ARG A 69 -6.22 6.15 -2.64
CA ARG A 69 -7.54 6.12 -3.31
C ARG A 69 -7.49 5.43 -4.67
N LYS A 70 -6.39 5.56 -5.40
CA LYS A 70 -6.18 4.84 -6.67
C LYS A 70 -6.10 3.33 -6.47
N VAL A 71 -5.57 2.85 -5.34
CA VAL A 71 -5.65 1.42 -5.00
C VAL A 71 -7.11 0.97 -4.92
N ILE A 72 -7.96 1.74 -4.23
CA ILE A 72 -9.39 1.42 -4.10
C ILE A 72 -10.04 1.25 -5.48
N THR A 73 -9.91 2.26 -6.34
CA THR A 73 -10.56 2.24 -7.66
C THR A 73 -9.95 1.21 -8.60
N SER A 74 -8.64 1.00 -8.55
CA SER A 74 -7.98 -0.04 -9.36
C SER A 74 -8.31 -1.47 -8.92
N CYS A 75 -8.90 -1.64 -7.75
CA CYS A 75 -9.43 -2.90 -7.25
C CYS A 75 -10.94 -3.06 -7.48
N GLY A 76 -11.58 -2.19 -8.27
CA GLY A 76 -13.02 -2.24 -8.54
C GLY A 76 -13.89 -1.56 -7.48
N GLY A 77 -13.31 -1.12 -6.37
CA GLY A 77 -14.04 -0.42 -5.32
C GLY A 77 -14.35 1.03 -5.66
N VAL A 78 -15.30 1.62 -4.95
CA VAL A 78 -15.67 3.03 -5.07
C VAL A 78 -15.30 3.78 -3.79
N VAL A 79 -14.57 4.89 -3.92
CA VAL A 79 -14.12 5.66 -2.76
C VAL A 79 -15.33 6.15 -1.95
N ASN A 80 -15.31 5.91 -0.63
CA ASN A 80 -16.35 6.25 0.34
C ASN A 80 -17.69 5.49 0.20
N GLU A 81 -17.77 4.44 -0.63
CA GLU A 81 -18.95 3.57 -0.75
C GLU A 81 -18.76 2.27 0.05
N SER A 82 -18.79 2.39 1.38
CA SER A 82 -18.42 1.27 2.27
C SER A 82 -19.29 0.02 2.09
N SER A 83 -20.60 0.16 1.91
CA SER A 83 -21.49 -1.00 1.73
C SER A 83 -21.18 -1.78 0.47
N ASN A 84 -20.85 -1.11 -0.64
CA ASN A 84 -20.52 -1.79 -1.90
C ASN A 84 -19.17 -2.50 -1.78
N ASN A 85 -18.16 -1.78 -1.27
CA ASN A 85 -16.81 -2.31 -1.12
C ASN A 85 -16.75 -3.52 -0.17
N ILE A 86 -17.44 -3.49 0.96
CA ILE A 86 -17.44 -4.59 1.94
C ILE A 86 -18.04 -5.87 1.35
N ASN A 87 -19.07 -5.73 0.51
CA ASN A 87 -19.79 -6.86 -0.07
C ASN A 87 -19.20 -7.35 -1.41
N ASP A 88 -18.12 -6.73 -1.89
CA ASP A 88 -17.43 -7.10 -3.12
C ASP A 88 -16.20 -7.99 -2.81
N PRO A 89 -16.27 -9.32 -3.02
CA PRO A 89 -15.17 -10.22 -2.72
C PRO A 89 -13.93 -10.00 -3.61
N ASP A 90 -14.11 -9.50 -4.84
CA ASP A 90 -13.00 -9.24 -5.76
C ASP A 90 -12.21 -8.02 -5.30
N TYR A 91 -12.91 -6.97 -4.88
CA TYR A 91 -12.30 -5.82 -4.23
C TYR A 91 -11.54 -6.22 -2.96
N GLN A 92 -12.19 -6.99 -2.07
CA GLN A 92 -11.58 -7.43 -0.82
C GLN A 92 -10.30 -8.23 -1.06
N SER A 93 -10.33 -9.19 -1.99
CA SER A 93 -9.15 -9.97 -2.35
C SER A 93 -8.07 -9.12 -3.02
N CYS A 94 -8.45 -8.15 -3.86
CA CYS A 94 -7.51 -7.33 -4.61
C CYS A 94 -6.60 -6.48 -3.73
N TYR A 95 -7.14 -5.71 -2.79
CA TYR A 95 -6.29 -4.86 -1.94
C TYR A 95 -5.42 -5.69 -1.00
N GLN A 96 -5.91 -6.85 -0.56
CA GLN A 96 -5.16 -7.77 0.29
C GLN A 96 -3.93 -8.33 -0.42
N ARG A 97 -4.07 -8.72 -1.71
CA ARG A 97 -2.93 -9.15 -2.53
C ARG A 97 -1.87 -8.06 -2.74
N ARG A 98 -2.25 -6.78 -2.61
CA ARG A 98 -1.31 -5.64 -2.67
C ARG A 98 -0.65 -5.31 -1.33
N GLY A 99 -0.92 -6.09 -0.27
CA GLY A 99 -0.30 -5.95 1.04
C GLY A 99 -1.08 -5.10 2.04
N PHE A 100 -2.26 -4.61 1.65
CA PHE A 100 -3.18 -3.92 2.57
C PHE A 100 -4.00 -4.93 3.38
N ARG A 101 -4.54 -4.50 4.51
CA ARG A 101 -5.32 -5.32 5.44
C ARG A 101 -6.67 -4.69 5.70
N ASP A 102 -7.61 -5.54 6.06
CA ASP A 102 -8.93 -5.13 6.50
C ASP A 102 -8.86 -4.43 7.87
N LYS A 103 -9.85 -3.58 8.15
CA LYS A 103 -10.18 -3.01 9.47
C LYS A 103 -9.21 -1.99 10.08
N ASP A 104 -8.04 -1.78 9.50
CA ASP A 104 -7.09 -0.76 9.97
C ASP A 104 -7.00 0.45 9.04
N TRP A 105 -6.48 1.55 9.56
CA TRP A 105 -6.21 2.77 8.80
C TRP A 105 -4.76 2.81 8.34
N TYR A 106 -4.55 3.28 7.12
CA TYR A 106 -3.24 3.52 6.52
C TYR A 106 -2.97 5.00 6.45
N TRP A 107 -1.83 5.43 6.98
CA TRP A 107 -1.42 6.82 6.91
C TRP A 107 -1.13 7.26 5.48
N SER A 108 -1.56 8.48 5.15
CA SER A 108 -1.10 9.21 3.97
C SER A 108 -0.12 10.32 4.36
N SER A 109 0.82 10.68 3.46
CA SER A 109 1.63 11.91 3.58
C SER A 109 0.81 13.21 3.44
N THR A 110 -0.43 13.14 2.97
CA THR A 110 -1.28 14.31 2.76
C THR A 110 -1.85 14.83 4.08
N GLU A 111 -1.53 16.09 4.40
CA GLU A 111 -2.07 16.77 5.58
C GLU A 111 -3.54 17.16 5.40
N TYR A 112 -4.27 17.31 6.50
CA TYR A 112 -5.63 17.82 6.46
C TYR A 112 -5.63 19.35 6.55
N ASN A 113 -6.00 20.02 5.47
CA ASN A 113 -5.85 21.48 5.33
C ASN A 113 -6.53 22.31 6.43
N ASN A 114 -7.61 21.81 7.03
CA ASN A 114 -8.35 22.55 8.05
C ASN A 114 -7.80 22.36 9.48
N ASN A 115 -6.87 21.42 9.69
CA ASN A 115 -6.24 21.19 10.99
C ASN A 115 -4.83 20.62 10.83
N SER A 116 -3.81 21.42 11.13
CA SER A 116 -2.39 21.04 11.05
C SER A 116 -1.99 19.87 11.96
N SER A 117 -2.80 19.57 12.98
CA SER A 117 -2.62 18.42 13.87
C SER A 117 -3.24 17.14 13.30
N SER A 118 -3.82 17.17 12.10
CA SER A 118 -4.46 16.03 11.46
C SER A 118 -3.83 15.69 10.10
N ALA A 119 -3.93 14.42 9.73
CA ALA A 119 -3.52 13.92 8.43
C ALA A 119 -4.54 12.95 7.86
N TRP A 120 -4.55 12.79 6.54
CA TRP A 120 -5.43 11.83 5.88
C TRP A 120 -4.95 10.40 6.07
N GLY A 121 -5.92 9.48 6.05
CA GLY A 121 -5.69 8.05 5.97
C GLY A 121 -6.82 7.33 5.26
N VAL A 122 -6.58 6.06 4.92
CA VAL A 122 -7.54 5.21 4.22
C VAL A 122 -7.74 3.90 4.97
N ASN A 123 -9.01 3.50 5.12
CA ASN A 123 -9.39 2.15 5.50
C ASN A 123 -9.86 1.38 4.27
N PHE A 124 -9.17 0.28 3.95
CA PHE A 124 -9.45 -0.51 2.74
C PHE A 124 -10.62 -1.48 2.89
N ASN A 125 -11.11 -1.77 4.10
CA ASN A 125 -12.28 -2.65 4.23
C ASN A 125 -13.52 -2.01 3.59
N GLY A 126 -13.73 -0.70 3.81
CA GLY A 126 -14.83 0.07 3.23
C GLY A 126 -14.41 1.07 2.15
N GLY A 127 -13.14 1.10 1.74
CA GLY A 127 -12.61 2.11 0.82
C GLY A 127 -12.82 3.56 1.28
N LYS A 128 -12.74 3.80 2.59
CA LYS A 128 -13.05 5.11 3.20
C LYS A 128 -11.78 5.94 3.38
N GLY A 129 -11.80 7.18 2.90
CA GLY A 129 -10.76 8.18 3.20
C GLY A 129 -11.23 9.16 4.27
N THR A 130 -10.50 9.33 5.36
CA THR A 130 -10.82 10.30 6.43
C THR A 130 -9.55 10.90 7.02
N TRP A 131 -9.69 11.86 7.93
CA TRP A 131 -8.58 12.44 8.68
C TRP A 131 -8.59 11.93 10.12
N GLY A 132 -7.39 11.79 10.69
CA GLY A 132 -7.18 11.44 12.11
C GLY A 132 -6.10 12.32 12.72
N SER A 133 -5.95 12.27 14.05
CA SER A 133 -4.90 13.02 14.73
C SER A 133 -3.53 12.46 14.33
N LYS A 134 -2.55 13.33 14.06
CA LYS A 134 -1.17 12.92 13.76
C LYS A 134 -0.52 12.14 14.92
N SER A 135 -1.08 12.19 16.13
CA SER A 135 -0.68 11.38 17.29
C SER A 135 -1.21 9.94 17.27
N ASP A 136 -2.27 9.66 16.49
CA ASP A 136 -2.92 8.35 16.45
C ASP A 136 -1.98 7.30 15.84
N GLN A 137 -2.16 6.04 16.23
CA GLN A 137 -1.36 4.94 15.73
C GLN A 137 -2.08 4.28 14.56
N ASN A 138 -1.52 4.42 13.35
CA ASN A 138 -2.06 3.80 12.13
C ASN A 138 -0.93 3.13 11.34
N TYR A 139 -1.30 2.34 10.32
CA TYR A 139 -0.35 1.56 9.55
C TYR A 139 0.48 2.41 8.58
N ALA A 140 1.78 2.12 8.56
CA ALA A 140 2.75 2.63 7.60
C ALA A 140 3.04 1.55 6.55
N LEU A 141 2.40 1.70 5.39
CA LEU A 141 2.79 0.99 4.17
C LEU A 141 3.36 2.02 3.21
N CYS A 142 4.59 1.79 2.77
CA CYS A 142 5.35 2.78 2.01
C CYS A 142 5.18 2.53 0.51
N VAL A 143 5.45 3.55 -0.29
CA VAL A 143 5.47 3.44 -1.76
C VAL A 143 6.84 3.90 -2.25
N ARG A 144 7.39 3.20 -3.25
CA ARG A 144 8.63 3.68 -3.90
C ARG A 144 8.36 5.02 -4.59
N GLY A 145 9.25 5.99 -4.40
CA GLY A 145 9.19 7.24 -5.15
C GLY A 145 9.38 6.98 -6.64
N GLN A 146 8.64 7.69 -7.48
CA GLN A 146 9.09 7.98 -8.85
C GLN A 146 10.19 9.04 -8.79
#